data_AF-A0A329YGB8-F1
#
_entry.id   AF-A0A329YGB8-F1
#
_cell.length_a   1.000
_cell.length_b   1.000
_cell.length_c   1.000
_cell.angle_alpha   90.00
_cell.angle_beta   90.00
_cell.angle_gamma   90.00
#
_symmetry.space_group_name_H-M   'P 1'
#
loop_
_entity.id
_entity.type
_entity.pdbx_description
1 polymer ?
#
loop_
_entity_poly.entity_id
_entity_poly.type
_entity_poly.pdbx_seq_one_letter_code
_entity_poly.pdbx_strand_id
1 'polypeptide(L)'
;MDRATYNFLQTIFQADPLDTPDSSPEAEKDTWVQLMAGEINAFRQEGPYGPIIPVLETMMRDFEYRTLAPTMAAAFEMIRPIDQRKVAAFLTQLRDMQKTPDMLCAIAAQWMFEFRYLFAMHMPMRPQNQTLKIDPSIEMAIGAEIASYASWRNLEVEHEEGQDRLSDLAGKFAVQFNEQLLNAEKTINRFNENIIQLQERDAELRQRNEDFDKTYAQQTKNIEAADMLLSALEKRVSNTEANYTTFSAAIERKYAISATRDYWSKQAKKTGEAFWYSVFILAVLLVAVPIALISRHTEVLGALQDVLITPIDNLKPDATLAQISLASINRLILIILPVALLIWFVRLLVRFATRSLALMDDAQLRQAMMDTFLRLDVDSNLSQDERNVMLNALYRPGPGQSPDVPDFPNVIELINKIGPR
;
A
#
# COMPACT_ATOMS: atom_id res chain seq x y z
N MET A 1 -46.94 66.62 14.99
CA MET A 1 -46.10 67.02 16.15
C MET A 1 -45.79 68.50 16.01
N ASP A 2 -46.21 69.35 16.94
CA ASP A 2 -46.07 70.80 16.78
C ASP A 2 -44.63 71.30 17.04
N ARG A 3 -44.33 72.54 16.61
CA ARG A 3 -42.99 73.15 16.73
C ARG A 3 -42.55 73.32 18.19
N ALA A 4 -43.49 73.50 19.11
CA ALA A 4 -43.22 73.64 20.54
C ALA A 4 -42.74 72.30 21.13
N THR A 5 -43.39 71.20 20.73
CA THR A 5 -43.01 69.83 21.09
C THR A 5 -41.62 69.50 20.58
N TYR A 6 -41.32 69.83 19.32
CA TYR A 6 -40.00 69.56 18.76
C TYR A 6 -38.87 70.37 19.42
N ASN A 7 -39.09 71.67 19.66
CA ASN A 7 -38.14 72.50 20.40
C ASN A 7 -37.94 72.00 21.84
N PHE A 8 -39.01 71.52 22.48
CA PHE A 8 -38.97 70.89 23.80
C PHE A 8 -38.16 69.58 23.81
N LEU A 9 -38.13 68.81 22.72
CA LEU A 9 -37.27 67.63 22.65
C LEU A 9 -35.80 67.95 22.37
N GLN A 10 -35.51 69.13 21.81
CA GLN A 10 -34.13 69.57 21.58
C GLN A 10 -33.47 70.25 22.80
N THR A 11 -34.23 70.69 23.81
CA THR A 11 -33.68 71.44 24.96
C THR A 11 -32.70 70.64 25.82
N ILE A 12 -32.86 69.32 25.90
CA ILE A 12 -31.93 68.42 26.61
C ILE A 12 -30.61 68.19 25.87
N PHE A 13 -30.55 68.49 24.56
CA PHE A 13 -29.37 68.27 23.70
C PHE A 13 -28.58 69.55 23.38
N GLN A 14 -28.95 70.68 23.98
CA GLN A 14 -28.22 71.94 23.87
C GLN A 14 -27.20 72.06 25.00
N ALA A 15 -25.95 71.66 24.73
CA ALA A 15 -24.82 71.87 25.62
C ALA A 15 -24.54 73.36 25.82
N ASP A 16 -24.23 73.77 27.06
CA ASP A 16 -23.71 75.11 27.33
C ASP A 16 -22.25 75.15 26.83
N PRO A 17 -21.84 76.09 25.95
CA PRO A 17 -20.53 76.05 25.30
C PRO A 17 -19.31 76.12 26.24
N LEU A 18 -19.53 76.40 27.52
CA LEU A 18 -18.51 76.62 28.54
C LEU A 18 -18.36 75.47 29.54
N ASP A 19 -19.20 74.44 29.45
CA ASP A 19 -19.17 73.31 30.38
C ASP A 19 -18.95 72.02 29.57
N THR A 20 -17.69 71.62 29.38
CA THR A 20 -17.36 70.28 28.92
C THR A 20 -17.29 69.40 30.17
N PRO A 21 -18.29 68.55 30.44
CA PRO A 21 -18.22 67.65 31.57
C PRO A 21 -17.17 66.59 31.22
N ASP A 22 -16.20 66.40 32.10
CA ASP A 22 -15.29 65.25 32.07
C ASP A 22 -16.04 64.00 32.58
N SER A 23 -17.19 63.70 31.95
CA SER A 23 -18.00 62.53 32.27
C SER A 23 -17.50 61.33 31.50
N SER A 24 -17.10 60.28 32.22
CA SER A 24 -16.73 59.03 31.57
C SER A 24 -17.92 58.47 30.77
N PRO A 25 -17.68 57.77 29.64
CA PRO A 25 -18.75 57.16 28.83
C PRO A 25 -19.69 56.25 29.64
N GLU A 26 -19.21 55.66 30.73
CA GLU A 26 -20.00 54.86 31.66
C GLU A 26 -20.99 55.72 32.48
N ALA A 27 -20.59 56.91 32.93
CA ALA A 27 -21.48 57.82 33.66
C ALA A 27 -22.60 58.37 32.76
N GLU A 28 -22.32 58.60 31.48
CA GLU A 28 -23.35 58.99 30.49
C GLU A 28 -24.29 57.83 30.18
N LYS A 29 -23.76 56.61 29.99
CA LYS A 29 -24.56 55.40 29.81
C LYS A 29 -25.55 55.23 30.97
N ASP A 30 -25.07 55.36 32.20
CA ASP A 30 -25.92 55.20 33.40
C ASP A 30 -26.99 56.30 33.48
N THR A 31 -26.66 57.53 33.06
CA THR A 31 -27.63 58.63 32.97
C THR A 31 -28.74 58.32 31.96
N TRP A 32 -28.39 57.75 30.81
CA TRP A 32 -29.35 57.32 29.79
C TRP A 32 -30.25 56.17 30.25
N VAL A 33 -29.69 55.18 30.94
CA VAL A 33 -30.47 54.07 31.51
C VAL A 33 -31.44 54.59 32.57
N GLN A 34 -31.02 55.52 33.42
CA GLN A 34 -31.88 56.13 34.44
C GLN A 34 -33.02 56.95 33.82
N LEU A 35 -32.76 57.69 32.75
CA LEU A 35 -33.78 58.41 31.97
C LEU A 35 -34.83 57.43 31.41
N MET A 36 -34.41 56.37 30.72
CA MET A 36 -35.32 55.36 30.18
C MET A 36 -36.12 54.65 31.28
N ALA A 37 -35.50 54.30 32.40
CA ALA A 37 -36.20 53.71 33.53
C ALA A 37 -37.23 54.68 34.15
N GLY A 38 -36.93 55.98 34.19
CA GLY A 38 -37.85 57.03 34.63
C GLY A 38 -39.06 57.17 33.73
N GLU A 39 -38.85 57.17 32.41
CA GLU A 39 -39.92 57.23 31.40
C GLU A 39 -40.79 55.98 31.44
N ILE A 40 -40.20 54.78 31.45
CA ILE A 40 -40.94 53.51 31.56
C ILE A 40 -41.79 53.48 32.82
N ASN A 41 -41.27 53.97 33.96
CA ASN A 41 -42.04 54.06 35.20
C ASN A 41 -43.17 55.11 35.11
N ALA A 42 -42.98 56.21 34.40
CA ALA A 42 -44.04 57.19 34.13
C ALA A 42 -45.14 56.59 33.24
N PHE A 43 -44.76 55.84 32.19
CA PHE A 43 -45.69 55.11 31.32
C PHE A 43 -46.48 54.02 32.06
N ARG A 44 -45.88 53.39 33.08
CA ARG A 44 -46.53 52.33 33.87
C ARG A 44 -47.63 52.85 34.82
N GLN A 45 -47.59 54.14 35.17
CA GLN A 45 -48.58 54.74 36.08
C GLN A 45 -49.88 55.15 35.39
N GLU A 46 -49.90 55.30 34.06
CA GLU A 46 -51.12 55.62 33.30
C GLU A 46 -51.50 54.46 32.35
N GLY A 47 -52.66 53.86 32.60
CA GLY A 47 -53.01 52.50 32.21
C GLY A 47 -53.23 52.09 30.73
N PRO A 48 -53.26 52.94 29.68
CA PRO A 48 -53.53 52.43 28.33
C PRO A 48 -52.28 52.01 27.52
N TYR A 49 -51.05 52.20 28.02
CA TYR A 49 -49.81 51.94 27.26
C TYR A 49 -49.14 50.59 27.55
N GLY A 50 -49.86 49.69 28.21
CA GLY A 50 -49.40 48.34 28.58
C GLY A 50 -48.69 47.52 27.48
N PRO A 51 -49.06 47.63 26.18
CA PRO A 51 -48.39 46.86 25.12
C PRO A 51 -46.99 47.36 24.73
N ILE A 52 -46.69 48.65 24.93
CA ILE A 52 -45.39 49.25 24.53
C ILE A 52 -44.34 49.08 25.63
N ILE A 53 -44.77 49.04 26.89
CA ILE A 53 -43.90 48.87 28.06
C ILE A 53 -42.96 47.64 27.93
N PRO A 54 -43.42 46.43 27.55
CA PRO A 54 -42.54 45.27 27.37
C PRO A 54 -41.48 45.48 26.29
N VAL A 55 -41.77 46.26 25.24
CA VAL A 55 -40.82 46.56 24.16
C VAL A 55 -39.73 47.50 24.67
N LEU A 56 -40.11 48.57 25.38
CA LEU A 56 -39.16 49.50 25.98
C LEU A 56 -38.32 48.84 27.07
N GLU A 57 -38.90 47.96 27.88
CA GLU A 57 -38.17 47.16 28.87
C GLU A 57 -37.19 46.17 28.24
N THR A 58 -37.56 45.57 27.10
CA THR A 58 -36.67 44.67 26.35
C THR A 58 -35.51 45.47 25.75
N MET A 59 -35.78 46.64 25.19
CA MET A 59 -34.74 47.55 24.66
C MET A 59 -33.78 48.03 25.75
N MET A 60 -34.30 48.42 26.92
CA MET A 60 -33.49 48.81 28.08
C MET A 60 -32.60 47.65 28.57
N ARG A 61 -33.15 46.44 28.63
CA ARG A 61 -32.42 45.23 29.03
C ARG A 61 -31.33 44.85 28.02
N ASP A 62 -31.61 44.97 26.73
CA ASP A 62 -30.64 44.70 25.67
C ASP A 62 -29.48 45.72 25.68
N PHE A 63 -29.73 46.93 26.16
CA PHE A 63 -28.71 47.98 26.38
C PHE A 63 -27.80 47.69 27.58
N GLU A 64 -28.32 47.05 28.64
CA GLU A 64 -27.50 46.56 29.76
C GLU A 64 -26.67 45.33 29.38
N TYR A 65 -27.24 44.39 28.59
CA TYR A 65 -26.65 43.08 28.35
C TYR A 65 -25.54 43.05 27.28
N ARG A 66 -25.54 44.02 26.35
CA ARG A 66 -24.46 44.15 25.35
C ARG A 66 -23.36 45.03 25.93
N THR A 67 -22.27 44.42 26.37
CA THR A 67 -21.01 45.14 26.59
C THR A 67 -20.57 45.74 25.25
N LEU A 68 -20.69 47.06 25.13
CA LEU A 68 -20.21 47.82 23.97
C LEU A 68 -18.73 47.49 23.76
N ALA A 69 -18.33 47.18 22.52
CA ALA A 69 -16.93 46.91 22.22
C ALA A 69 -16.09 48.18 22.46
N PRO A 70 -14.82 48.08 22.89
CA PRO A 70 -13.96 49.23 23.22
C PRO A 70 -13.81 50.26 22.08
N THR A 71 -14.03 49.83 20.83
CA THR A 71 -13.99 50.70 19.64
C THR A 71 -15.20 51.62 19.47
N MET A 72 -16.23 51.51 20.32
CA MET A 72 -17.41 52.39 20.32
C MET A 72 -17.34 53.53 21.35
N ALA A 73 -16.36 53.57 22.25
CA ALA A 73 -16.20 54.67 23.22
C ALA A 73 -15.92 56.02 22.53
N ALA A 74 -15.20 56.02 21.41
CA ALA A 74 -14.89 57.22 20.62
C ALA A 74 -16.12 57.80 19.86
N ALA A 75 -17.19 57.03 19.69
CA ALA A 75 -18.43 57.51 19.07
C ALA A 75 -19.33 58.24 20.09
N PHE A 76 -19.25 57.89 21.38
CA PHE A 76 -19.91 58.64 22.45
C PHE A 76 -19.30 60.04 22.65
N GLU A 77 -18.01 60.23 22.34
CA GLU A 77 -17.38 61.56 22.30
C GLU A 77 -17.98 62.49 21.21
N MET A 78 -18.72 61.96 20.22
CA MET A 78 -19.44 62.75 19.21
C MET A 78 -20.89 63.06 19.59
N ILE A 79 -21.44 62.38 20.60
CA ILE A 79 -22.77 62.66 21.14
C ILE A 79 -22.62 63.87 22.07
N ARG A 80 -23.48 64.89 21.93
CA ARG A 80 -23.39 66.07 22.79
C ARG A 80 -23.68 65.65 24.24
N PRO A 81 -22.84 66.06 25.22
CA PRO A 81 -23.07 65.72 26.61
C PRO A 81 -24.44 66.25 27.05
N ILE A 82 -25.16 65.41 27.79
CA ILE A 82 -26.46 65.81 28.34
C ILE A 82 -26.23 66.63 29.61
N ASP A 83 -26.79 67.83 29.66
CA ASP A 83 -26.78 68.63 30.88
C ASP A 83 -27.71 68.02 31.93
N GLN A 84 -27.12 67.43 32.98
CA GLN A 84 -27.85 66.76 34.05
C GLN A 84 -28.85 67.68 34.80
N ARG A 85 -28.62 69.00 34.81
CA ARG A 85 -29.58 69.95 35.42
C ARG A 85 -30.83 70.07 34.56
N LYS A 86 -30.68 70.03 33.23
CA LYS A 86 -31.79 70.04 32.28
C LYS A 86 -32.53 68.71 32.26
N VAL A 87 -31.86 67.59 32.56
CA VAL A 87 -32.50 66.27 32.71
C VAL A 87 -33.51 66.25 33.84
N ALA A 88 -33.15 66.76 35.03
CA ALA A 88 -34.07 66.82 36.15
C ALA A 88 -35.28 67.74 35.86
N ALA A 89 -35.03 68.88 35.20
CA ALA A 89 -36.08 69.80 34.77
C ALA A 89 -36.99 69.18 33.68
N PHE A 90 -36.41 68.46 32.72
CA PHE A 90 -37.12 67.74 31.65
C PHE A 90 -37.98 66.62 32.22
N LEU A 91 -37.46 65.81 33.14
CA LEU A 91 -38.24 64.75 33.81
C LEU A 91 -39.38 65.33 34.67
N THR A 92 -39.17 66.50 35.27
CA THR A 92 -40.22 67.21 36.03
C THR A 92 -41.27 67.81 35.07
N GLN A 93 -40.86 68.38 33.94
CA GLN A 93 -41.74 68.87 32.88
C GLN A 93 -42.53 67.74 32.20
N LEU A 94 -41.91 66.59 31.95
CA LEU A 94 -42.57 65.37 31.47
C LEU A 94 -43.64 64.88 32.44
N ARG A 95 -43.34 64.94 33.75
CA ARG A 95 -44.31 64.61 34.80
C ARG A 95 -45.49 65.59 34.80
N ASP A 96 -45.24 66.88 34.58
CA ASP A 96 -46.32 67.90 34.49
C ASP A 96 -47.12 67.82 33.17
N MET A 97 -46.50 67.35 32.08
CA MET A 97 -47.12 67.18 30.75
C MET A 97 -47.82 65.83 30.54
N GLN A 98 -47.97 65.02 31.60
CA GLN A 98 -48.61 63.68 31.58
C GLN A 98 -50.04 63.64 30.99
N LYS A 99 -50.70 64.78 30.76
CA LYS A 99 -52.09 64.85 30.28
C LYS A 99 -52.27 64.83 28.76
N THR A 100 -51.21 64.82 27.96
CA THR A 100 -51.29 64.81 26.47
C THR A 100 -50.67 63.54 25.87
N PRO A 101 -51.50 62.53 25.52
CA PRO A 101 -51.05 61.21 25.09
C PRO A 101 -50.28 61.21 23.75
N ASP A 102 -50.66 62.09 22.83
CA ASP A 102 -50.05 62.17 21.49
C ASP A 102 -48.60 62.66 21.52
N MET A 103 -48.28 63.51 22.50
CA MET A 103 -46.93 64.04 22.70
C MET A 103 -45.98 62.98 23.22
N LEU A 104 -46.45 62.10 24.12
CA LEU A 104 -45.67 60.97 24.64
C LEU A 104 -45.39 59.91 23.56
N CYS A 105 -46.36 59.64 22.69
CA CYS A 105 -46.15 58.76 21.52
C CYS A 105 -45.16 59.38 20.52
N ALA A 106 -45.21 60.68 20.28
CA ALA A 106 -44.25 61.38 19.41
C ALA A 106 -42.82 61.32 19.98
N ILE A 107 -42.68 61.43 21.31
CA ILE A 107 -41.40 61.27 22.00
C ILE A 107 -40.86 59.85 21.82
N ALA A 108 -41.68 58.83 22.09
CA ALA A 108 -41.29 57.43 21.93
C ALA A 108 -40.94 57.08 20.47
N ALA A 109 -41.69 57.61 19.50
CA ALA A 109 -41.43 57.39 18.07
C ALA A 109 -40.15 58.08 17.59
N GLN A 110 -39.90 59.32 18.04
CA GLN A 110 -38.66 60.02 17.70
C GLN A 110 -37.45 59.34 18.35
N TRP A 111 -37.62 58.83 19.57
CA TRP A 111 -36.62 57.99 20.21
C TRP A 111 -36.33 56.71 19.42
N MET A 112 -37.37 55.98 19.00
CA MET A 112 -37.21 54.76 18.17
C MET A 112 -36.52 55.05 16.82
N PHE A 113 -36.79 56.22 16.23
CA PHE A 113 -36.14 56.66 14.99
C PHE A 113 -34.64 56.90 15.18
N GLU A 114 -34.27 57.71 16.16
CA GLU A 114 -32.85 58.01 16.47
C GLU A 114 -32.11 56.74 16.90
N PHE A 115 -32.76 55.89 17.69
CA PHE A 115 -32.21 54.61 18.14
C PHE A 115 -31.92 53.66 16.97
N ARG A 116 -32.82 53.59 15.97
CA ARG A 116 -32.64 52.74 14.78
C ARG A 116 -31.59 53.30 13.83
N TYR A 117 -31.51 54.63 13.67
CA TYR A 117 -30.50 55.27 12.83
C TYR A 117 -29.09 55.06 13.39
N LEU A 118 -28.93 55.21 14.71
CA LEU A 118 -27.67 54.95 15.41
C LEU A 118 -27.29 53.46 15.39
N PHE A 119 -28.24 52.54 15.56
CA PHE A 119 -27.97 51.10 15.48
C PHE A 119 -27.64 50.61 14.06
N ALA A 120 -28.31 51.14 13.04
CA ALA A 120 -28.10 50.74 11.65
C ALA A 120 -26.71 51.12 11.13
N MET A 121 -26.12 52.23 11.62
CA MET A 121 -24.75 52.61 11.27
C MET A 121 -23.66 51.80 12.02
N HIS A 122 -24.01 51.06 13.08
CA HIS A 122 -23.01 50.51 14.00
C HIS A 122 -23.11 48.99 14.26
N MET A 123 -23.98 48.26 13.56
CA MET A 123 -23.93 46.79 13.58
C MET A 123 -22.78 46.28 12.71
N PRO A 124 -21.91 45.36 13.18
CA PRO A 124 -20.92 44.74 12.32
C PRO A 124 -21.63 43.92 11.24
N MET A 125 -21.18 44.02 9.98
CA MET A 125 -21.56 43.05 8.95
C MET A 125 -21.14 41.66 9.42
N ARG A 126 -22.11 40.83 9.82
CA ARG A 126 -21.87 39.39 10.07
C ARG A 126 -21.62 38.66 8.74
N PRO A 127 -20.89 37.54 8.76
CA PRO A 127 -20.51 36.82 7.55
C PRO A 127 -21.74 36.26 6.81
N GLN A 128 -21.80 36.64 5.54
CA GLN A 128 -22.65 36.36 4.37
C GLN A 128 -23.79 35.32 4.35
N ASN A 129 -24.07 34.49 5.36
CA ASN A 129 -25.00 33.36 5.20
C ASN A 129 -26.24 33.33 6.10
N GLN A 130 -26.57 34.40 6.81
CA GLN A 130 -27.89 34.56 7.42
C GLN A 130 -28.41 35.97 7.18
N THR A 131 -29.13 36.16 6.08
CA THR A 131 -29.99 37.33 5.89
C THR A 131 -31.04 37.33 6.99
N LEU A 132 -31.07 38.37 7.82
CA LEU A 132 -32.21 38.64 8.68
C LEU A 132 -33.43 38.78 7.76
N LYS A 133 -34.26 37.74 7.66
CA LYS A 133 -35.55 37.81 6.96
C LYS A 133 -36.47 38.66 7.83
N ILE A 134 -36.37 39.98 7.68
CA ILE A 134 -37.37 40.90 8.18
C ILE A 134 -38.61 40.60 7.35
N ASP A 135 -39.71 40.31 8.04
CA ASP A 135 -40.99 40.07 7.39
C ASP A 135 -41.29 41.28 6.47
N PRO A 136 -41.47 41.09 5.16
CA PRO A 136 -41.75 42.19 4.23
C PRO A 136 -42.93 43.06 4.67
N SER A 137 -43.86 42.51 5.45
CA SER A 137 -44.98 43.26 6.04
C SER A 137 -44.53 44.33 7.05
N ILE A 138 -43.45 44.09 7.80
CA ILE A 138 -42.89 45.03 8.77
C ILE A 138 -42.14 46.14 8.04
N GLU A 139 -41.36 45.83 7.01
CA GLU A 139 -40.73 46.84 6.14
C GLU A 139 -41.76 47.74 5.46
N MET A 140 -42.86 47.14 4.99
CA MET A 140 -43.97 47.86 4.35
C MET A 140 -44.73 48.74 5.35
N ALA A 141 -44.95 48.28 6.59
CA ALA A 141 -45.59 49.07 7.65
C ALA A 141 -44.74 50.29 8.05
N ILE A 142 -43.42 50.14 8.13
CA ILE A 142 -42.49 51.24 8.42
C ILE A 142 -42.43 52.23 7.25
N GLY A 143 -42.40 51.74 6.01
CA GLY A 143 -42.47 52.60 4.82
C GLY A 143 -43.79 53.39 4.75
N ALA A 144 -44.90 52.77 5.15
CA ALA A 144 -46.21 53.42 5.22
C ALA A 144 -46.25 54.55 6.26
N GLU A 145 -45.64 54.38 7.42
CA GLU A 145 -45.55 55.44 8.45
C GLU A 145 -44.66 56.60 8.02
N ILE A 146 -43.54 56.33 7.34
CA ILE A 146 -42.69 57.38 6.76
C ILE A 146 -43.44 58.17 5.67
N ALA A 147 -44.21 57.49 4.82
CA ALA A 147 -45.05 58.12 3.80
C ALA A 147 -46.21 58.92 4.42
N SER A 148 -46.84 58.38 5.48
CA SER A 148 -47.87 59.07 6.27
C SER A 148 -47.32 60.36 6.87
N TYR A 149 -46.16 60.31 7.50
CA TYR A 149 -45.46 61.48 8.05
C TYR A 149 -45.07 62.52 6.99
N ALA A 150 -44.55 62.08 5.83
CA ALA A 150 -44.21 62.98 4.72
C ALA A 150 -45.45 63.63 4.11
N SER A 151 -46.57 62.89 4.02
CA SER A 151 -47.84 63.41 3.54
C SER A 151 -48.46 64.43 4.49
N TRP A 152 -48.42 64.16 5.81
CA TRP A 152 -48.85 65.09 6.85
C TRP A 152 -48.02 66.37 6.84
N ARG A 153 -46.68 66.27 6.72
CA ARG A 153 -45.77 67.41 6.63
C ARG A 153 -46.03 68.29 5.40
N ASN A 154 -46.37 67.70 4.26
CA ASN A 154 -46.69 68.46 3.05
C ASN A 154 -48.08 69.13 3.12
N LEU A 155 -49.01 68.57 3.90
CA LEU A 155 -50.33 69.16 4.14
C LEU A 155 -50.30 70.33 5.14
N GLU A 156 -49.33 70.37 6.04
CA GLU A 156 -49.24 71.40 7.09
C GLU A 156 -48.45 72.66 6.66
N VAL A 157 -47.66 72.59 5.58
CA VAL A 157 -46.74 73.68 5.18
C VAL A 157 -47.37 74.75 4.28
N GLU A 158 -48.49 74.53 3.58
CA GLU A 158 -49.07 75.57 2.69
C GLU A 158 -50.62 75.56 2.69
N HIS A 159 -51.21 76.62 3.24
CA HIS A 159 -52.60 76.97 2.98
C HIS A 159 -52.75 77.49 1.52
N GLU A 160 -53.70 76.89 0.80
CA GLU A 160 -54.31 77.29 -0.50
C GLU A 160 -53.69 76.88 -1.86
N GLU A 161 -52.49 76.29 -1.96
CA GLU A 161 -51.95 75.77 -3.25
C GLU A 161 -51.76 74.24 -3.33
N GLY A 162 -52.16 73.49 -2.29
CA GLY A 162 -51.80 72.07 -2.12
C GLY A 162 -52.50 71.04 -3.03
N GLN A 163 -53.64 71.37 -3.65
CA GLN A 163 -54.44 70.39 -4.40
C GLN A 163 -53.82 70.03 -5.76
N ASP A 164 -53.23 71.01 -6.45
CA ASP A 164 -52.55 70.78 -7.74
C ASP A 164 -51.23 70.05 -7.55
N ARG A 165 -50.47 70.37 -6.49
CA ARG A 165 -49.22 69.67 -6.15
C ARG A 165 -49.45 68.23 -5.70
N LEU A 166 -50.52 67.92 -4.98
CA LEU A 166 -50.88 66.54 -4.62
C LEU A 166 -51.21 65.69 -5.85
N SER A 167 -51.86 66.26 -6.87
CA SER A 167 -52.12 65.55 -8.13
C SER A 167 -50.83 65.27 -8.91
N ASP A 168 -49.89 66.22 -8.93
CA ASP A 168 -48.57 66.09 -9.56
C ASP A 168 -47.68 65.09 -8.79
N LEU A 169 -47.72 65.10 -7.45
CA LEU A 169 -47.03 64.12 -6.61
C LEU A 169 -47.62 62.72 -6.77
N ALA A 170 -48.95 62.59 -6.79
CA ALA A 170 -49.62 61.31 -7.05
C ALA A 170 -49.31 60.79 -8.45
N GLY A 171 -49.24 61.68 -9.46
CA GLY A 171 -48.79 61.35 -10.81
C GLY A 171 -47.34 60.87 -10.84
N LYS A 172 -46.42 61.59 -10.18
CA LYS A 172 -45.01 61.19 -10.04
C LYS A 172 -44.84 59.87 -9.29
N PHE A 173 -45.64 59.64 -8.25
CA PHE A 173 -45.64 58.40 -7.48
C PHE A 173 -46.16 57.23 -8.31
N ALA A 174 -47.23 57.42 -9.09
CA ALA A 174 -47.76 56.39 -9.98
C ALA A 174 -46.73 56.00 -11.07
N VAL A 175 -46.01 56.99 -11.61
CA VAL A 175 -44.92 56.74 -12.57
C VAL A 175 -43.76 55.98 -11.91
N GLN A 176 -43.29 56.42 -10.73
CA GLN A 176 -42.23 55.71 -9.99
C GLN A 176 -42.66 54.31 -9.57
N PHE A 177 -43.91 54.11 -9.16
CA PHE A 177 -44.43 52.82 -8.74
C PHE A 177 -44.50 51.84 -9.92
N ASN A 178 -44.96 52.29 -11.09
CA ASN A 178 -44.92 51.49 -12.31
C ASN A 178 -43.49 51.15 -12.74
N GLU A 179 -42.56 52.10 -12.61
CA GLU A 179 -41.14 51.84 -12.90
C GLU A 179 -40.54 50.81 -11.94
N GLN A 180 -40.86 50.89 -10.64
CA GLN A 180 -40.43 49.92 -9.64
C GLN A 180 -41.07 48.54 -9.86
N LEU A 181 -42.35 48.47 -10.23
CA LEU A 181 -43.01 47.20 -10.61
C LEU A 181 -42.34 46.56 -11.82
N LEU A 182 -42.00 47.35 -12.83
CA LEU A 182 -41.35 46.85 -14.05
C LEU A 182 -39.89 46.40 -13.78
N ASN A 183 -39.20 47.08 -12.86
CA ASN A 183 -37.88 46.65 -12.37
C ASN A 183 -37.97 45.40 -11.48
N ALA A 184 -39.02 45.28 -10.67
CA ALA A 184 -39.29 44.09 -9.85
C ALA A 184 -39.60 42.88 -10.74
N GLU A 185 -40.41 43.04 -11.78
CA GLU A 185 -40.69 41.99 -12.78
C GLU A 185 -39.42 41.54 -13.50
N LYS A 186 -38.57 42.49 -13.94
CA LYS A 186 -37.25 42.16 -14.52
C LYS A 186 -36.36 41.40 -13.53
N THR A 187 -36.41 41.76 -12.25
CA THR A 187 -35.62 41.09 -11.21
C THR A 187 -36.13 39.68 -10.95
N ILE A 188 -37.45 39.48 -10.92
CA ILE A 188 -38.08 38.16 -10.80
C ILE A 188 -37.73 37.28 -12.01
N ASN A 189 -37.79 37.83 -13.23
CA ASN A 189 -37.44 37.09 -14.44
C ASN A 189 -35.96 36.65 -14.43
N ARG A 190 -35.03 37.54 -14.06
CA ARG A 190 -33.61 37.16 -13.86
C ARG A 190 -33.43 36.11 -12.76
N PHE A 191 -34.22 36.20 -11.69
CA PHE A 191 -34.14 35.22 -10.60
C PHE A 191 -34.61 33.85 -11.07
N ASN A 192 -35.69 33.78 -11.85
CA ASN A 192 -36.16 32.54 -12.47
C ASN A 192 -35.12 31.96 -13.45
N GLU A 193 -34.50 32.79 -14.28
CA GLU A 193 -33.40 32.35 -15.16
C GLU A 193 -32.21 31.79 -14.36
N ASN A 194 -31.82 32.44 -13.28
CA ASN A 194 -30.75 31.96 -12.40
C ASN A 194 -31.12 30.62 -11.71
N ILE A 195 -32.38 30.45 -11.30
CA ILE A 195 -32.84 29.18 -10.72
C ILE A 195 -32.74 28.05 -11.76
N ILE A 196 -33.15 28.31 -13.01
CA ILE A 196 -33.05 27.32 -14.10
C ILE A 196 -31.58 26.95 -14.34
N GLN A 197 -30.68 27.93 -14.42
CA GLN A 197 -29.24 27.67 -14.57
C GLN A 197 -28.65 26.89 -13.40
N LEU A 198 -29.09 27.17 -12.16
CA LEU A 198 -28.65 26.42 -10.98
C LEU A 198 -29.14 24.97 -11.01
N GLN A 199 -30.37 24.73 -11.48
CA GLN A 199 -30.91 23.37 -11.63
C GLN A 199 -30.16 22.58 -12.72
N GLU A 200 -29.86 23.20 -13.86
CA GLU A 200 -29.05 22.59 -14.92
C GLU A 200 -27.65 22.24 -14.41
N ARG A 201 -27.01 23.15 -13.66
CA ARG A 201 -25.69 22.92 -13.09
C ARG A 201 -25.70 21.83 -12.01
N ASP A 202 -26.74 21.74 -11.19
CA ASP A 202 -26.89 20.64 -10.21
C ASP A 202 -27.07 19.29 -10.90
N ALA A 203 -27.83 19.24 -12.00
CA ALA A 203 -27.96 18.04 -12.82
C ALA A 203 -26.62 17.63 -13.46
N GLU A 204 -25.85 18.58 -14.00
CA GLU A 204 -24.52 18.33 -14.56
C GLU A 204 -23.54 17.80 -13.50
N LEU A 205 -23.54 18.41 -12.31
CA LEU A 205 -22.68 17.98 -11.21
C LEU A 205 -23.02 16.57 -10.71
N ARG A 206 -24.32 16.22 -10.65
CA ARG A 206 -24.74 14.84 -10.31
C ARG A 206 -24.27 13.83 -11.34
N GLN A 207 -24.45 14.13 -12.61
CA GLN A 207 -23.97 13.25 -13.68
C GLN A 207 -22.45 13.06 -13.62
N ARG A 208 -21.71 14.15 -13.38
CA ARG A 208 -20.25 14.10 -13.26
C ARG A 208 -19.79 13.27 -12.05
N ASN A 209 -20.48 13.38 -10.92
CA ASN A 209 -20.20 12.55 -9.74
C ASN A 209 -20.48 11.07 -10.01
N GLU A 210 -21.59 10.72 -10.68
CA GLU A 210 -21.87 9.34 -11.07
C GLU A 210 -20.80 8.78 -12.02
N ASP A 211 -20.30 9.58 -12.95
CA ASP A 211 -19.23 9.17 -13.86
C ASP A 211 -17.88 9.01 -13.15
N PHE A 212 -17.60 9.86 -12.15
CA PHE A 212 -16.45 9.65 -11.25
C PHE A 212 -16.59 8.35 -10.47
N ASP A 213 -17.74 8.07 -9.86
CA ASP A 213 -17.97 6.84 -9.09
C ASP A 213 -17.81 5.59 -9.96
N LYS A 214 -18.31 5.61 -11.20
CA LYS A 214 -18.09 4.54 -12.18
C LYS A 214 -16.61 4.37 -12.52
N THR A 215 -15.89 5.47 -12.69
CA THR A 215 -14.45 5.44 -13.00
C THR A 215 -13.65 4.89 -11.83
N TYR A 216 -13.95 5.32 -10.60
CA TYR A 216 -13.33 4.78 -9.38
C TYR A 216 -13.61 3.30 -9.20
N ALA A 217 -14.86 2.86 -9.40
CA ALA A 217 -15.23 1.45 -9.33
C ALA A 217 -14.52 0.60 -10.41
N GLN A 218 -14.26 1.18 -11.59
CA GLN A 218 -13.50 0.50 -12.64
C GLN A 218 -12.00 0.45 -12.31
N GLN A 219 -11.44 1.52 -11.74
CA GLN A 219 -10.04 1.55 -11.33
C GLN A 219 -9.76 0.56 -10.19
N THR A 220 -10.63 0.46 -9.19
CA THR A 220 -10.48 -0.54 -8.11
C THR A 220 -10.51 -1.96 -8.66
N LYS A 221 -11.44 -2.28 -9.58
CA LYS A 221 -11.46 -3.58 -10.28
C LYS A 221 -10.16 -3.86 -11.04
N ASN A 222 -9.61 -2.85 -11.70
CA ASN A 222 -8.35 -2.99 -12.45
C ASN A 222 -7.16 -3.20 -11.50
N ILE A 223 -7.13 -2.54 -10.33
CA ILE A 223 -6.11 -2.73 -9.30
C ILE A 223 -6.21 -4.14 -8.71
N GLU A 224 -7.41 -4.61 -8.37
CA GLU A 224 -7.63 -5.98 -7.89
C GLU A 224 -7.19 -7.02 -8.92
N ALA A 225 -7.48 -6.78 -10.22
CA ALA A 225 -7.01 -7.64 -11.29
C ALA A 225 -5.48 -7.63 -11.44
N ALA A 226 -4.83 -6.48 -11.27
CA ALA A 226 -3.38 -6.36 -11.29
C ALA A 226 -2.72 -7.11 -10.12
N ASP A 227 -3.27 -7.00 -8.90
CA ASP A 227 -2.79 -7.73 -7.72
C ASP A 227 -2.95 -9.25 -7.88
N MET A 228 -4.06 -9.70 -8.46
CA MET A 228 -4.24 -11.12 -8.82
C MET A 228 -3.19 -11.59 -9.83
N LEU A 229 -2.86 -10.77 -10.84
CA LEU A 229 -1.81 -11.10 -11.80
C LEU A 229 -0.41 -11.09 -11.18
N LEU A 230 -0.11 -10.14 -10.29
CA LEU A 230 1.17 -10.06 -9.58
C LEU A 230 1.37 -11.27 -8.67
N SER A 231 0.37 -11.65 -7.88
CA SER A 231 0.47 -12.85 -7.03
C SER A 231 0.58 -14.15 -7.85
N ALA A 232 -0.08 -14.22 -9.01
CA ALA A 232 0.09 -15.35 -9.93
C ALA A 232 1.49 -15.39 -10.57
N LEU A 233 2.05 -14.22 -10.92
CA LEU A 233 3.42 -14.08 -11.42
C LEU A 233 4.43 -14.46 -10.35
N GLU A 234 4.27 -14.00 -9.12
CA GLU A 234 5.13 -14.34 -7.98
C GLU A 234 5.16 -15.86 -7.74
N LYS A 235 3.98 -16.51 -7.75
CA LYS A 235 3.90 -17.98 -7.68
C LYS A 235 4.60 -18.67 -8.85
N ARG A 236 4.47 -18.14 -10.07
CA ARG A 236 5.16 -18.71 -11.25
C ARG A 236 6.66 -18.53 -11.17
N VAL A 237 7.15 -17.37 -10.73
CA VAL A 237 8.57 -17.09 -10.53
C VAL A 237 9.13 -17.99 -9.45
N SER A 238 8.47 -18.10 -8.30
CA SER A 238 8.87 -18.99 -7.21
C SER A 238 8.91 -20.47 -7.65
N ASN A 239 7.88 -20.94 -8.37
CA ASN A 239 7.87 -22.29 -8.92
C ASN A 239 8.99 -22.50 -9.94
N THR A 240 9.32 -21.48 -10.74
CA THR A 240 10.39 -21.55 -11.74
C THR A 240 11.76 -21.60 -11.07
N GLU A 241 11.97 -20.84 -9.99
CA GLU A 241 13.19 -20.85 -9.19
C GLU A 241 13.38 -22.19 -8.46
N ALA A 242 12.30 -22.74 -7.89
CA ALA A 242 12.29 -24.08 -7.31
C ALA A 242 12.60 -25.16 -8.37
N ASN A 243 12.03 -25.04 -9.57
CA ASN A 243 12.33 -25.95 -10.68
C ASN A 243 13.78 -25.79 -11.19
N TYR A 244 14.32 -24.57 -11.20
CA TYR A 244 15.69 -24.33 -11.62
C TYR A 244 16.71 -24.92 -10.65
N THR A 245 16.51 -24.71 -9.34
CA THR A 245 17.39 -25.26 -8.30
C THR A 245 17.35 -26.78 -8.26
N THR A 246 16.16 -27.39 -8.38
CA THR A 246 16.02 -28.86 -8.48
C THR A 246 16.65 -29.42 -9.75
N PHE A 247 16.47 -28.74 -10.90
CA PHE A 247 17.11 -29.13 -12.16
C PHE A 247 18.64 -29.02 -12.11
N SER A 248 19.17 -27.92 -11.56
CA SER A 248 20.61 -27.72 -11.37
C SER A 248 21.21 -28.82 -10.48
N ALA A 249 20.56 -29.12 -9.35
CA ALA A 249 21.00 -30.20 -8.46
C ALA A 249 20.95 -31.58 -9.13
N ALA A 250 19.94 -31.84 -9.97
CA ALA A 250 19.85 -33.08 -10.76
C ALA A 250 20.98 -33.20 -11.80
N ILE A 251 21.34 -32.10 -12.47
CA ILE A 251 22.47 -32.05 -13.40
C ILE A 251 23.79 -32.33 -12.69
N GLU A 252 24.04 -31.68 -11.55
CA GLU A 252 25.28 -31.86 -10.80
C GLU A 252 25.45 -33.32 -10.35
N ARG A 253 24.37 -33.94 -9.84
CA ARG A 253 24.34 -35.38 -9.51
C ARG A 253 24.63 -36.24 -10.74
N LYS A 254 23.99 -35.96 -11.87
CA LYS A 254 24.20 -36.71 -13.12
C LYS A 254 25.66 -36.63 -13.59
N TYR A 255 26.29 -35.46 -13.48
CA TYR A 255 27.70 -35.30 -13.82
C TYR A 255 28.61 -36.10 -12.88
N ALA A 256 28.39 -36.02 -11.58
CA ALA A 256 29.17 -36.80 -10.60
C ALA A 256 29.11 -38.31 -10.89
N ILE A 257 27.93 -38.82 -11.21
CA ILE A 257 27.74 -40.24 -11.51
C ILE A 257 28.31 -40.62 -12.90
N SER A 258 28.24 -39.72 -13.88
CA SER A 258 28.79 -39.98 -15.22
C SER A 258 30.31 -40.17 -15.21
N ALA A 259 31.04 -39.48 -14.32
CA ALA A 259 32.48 -39.67 -14.19
C ALA A 259 32.82 -41.10 -13.71
N THR A 260 32.04 -41.63 -12.75
CA THR A 260 32.18 -43.00 -12.26
C THR A 260 31.78 -44.02 -13.33
N ARG A 261 30.71 -43.76 -14.10
CA ARG A 261 30.32 -44.59 -15.25
C ARG A 261 31.43 -44.69 -16.29
N ASP A 262 32.03 -43.56 -16.65
CA ASP A 262 33.11 -43.49 -17.63
C ASP A 262 34.35 -44.25 -17.15
N TYR A 263 34.64 -44.19 -15.85
CA TYR A 263 35.70 -44.98 -15.24
C TYR A 263 35.46 -46.49 -15.43
N TRP A 264 34.28 -47.00 -15.07
CA TRP A 264 33.96 -48.43 -15.19
C TRP A 264 33.91 -48.91 -16.64
N SER A 265 33.39 -48.09 -17.55
CA SER A 265 33.39 -48.37 -18.99
C SER A 265 34.82 -48.46 -19.55
N LYS A 266 35.70 -47.53 -19.17
CA LYS A 266 37.13 -47.59 -19.54
C LYS A 266 37.81 -48.81 -18.93
N GLN A 267 37.48 -49.14 -17.69
CA GLN A 267 38.05 -50.30 -17.00
C GLN A 267 37.62 -51.61 -17.68
N ALA A 268 36.35 -51.77 -18.03
CA ALA A 268 35.83 -52.93 -18.76
C ALA A 268 36.54 -53.12 -20.11
N LYS A 269 36.79 -52.03 -20.84
CA LYS A 269 37.56 -52.07 -22.10
C LYS A 269 39.00 -52.51 -21.88
N LYS A 270 39.70 -51.90 -20.92
CA LYS A 270 41.10 -52.24 -20.61
C LYS A 270 41.27 -53.69 -20.17
N THR A 271 40.37 -54.21 -19.33
CA THR A 271 40.42 -55.61 -18.88
C THR A 271 40.03 -56.58 -20.00
N GLY A 272 39.09 -56.20 -20.86
CA GLY A 272 38.74 -56.95 -22.07
C GLY A 272 39.92 -57.04 -23.05
N GLU A 273 40.63 -55.94 -23.29
CA GLU A 273 41.86 -55.93 -24.10
C GLU A 273 42.93 -56.83 -23.50
N ALA A 274 43.17 -56.74 -22.19
CA ALA A 274 44.13 -57.61 -21.49
C ALA A 274 43.77 -59.10 -21.60
N PHE A 275 42.48 -59.44 -21.55
CA PHE A 275 42.00 -60.80 -21.79
C PHE A 275 42.35 -61.26 -23.21
N TRP A 276 42.03 -60.46 -24.24
CA TRP A 276 42.34 -60.82 -25.63
C TRP A 276 43.84 -60.98 -25.88
N TYR A 277 44.70 -60.13 -25.30
CA TYR A 277 46.14 -60.33 -25.38
C TYR A 277 46.59 -61.65 -24.75
N SER A 278 46.02 -62.03 -23.59
CA SER A 278 46.37 -63.29 -22.94
C SER A 278 45.92 -64.51 -23.75
N VAL A 279 44.73 -64.46 -24.35
CA VAL A 279 44.20 -65.51 -25.24
C VAL A 279 45.03 -65.61 -26.50
N PHE A 280 45.44 -64.47 -27.08
CA PHE A 280 46.30 -64.43 -28.26
C PHE A 280 47.67 -65.07 -27.98
N ILE A 281 48.32 -64.70 -26.87
CA ILE A 281 49.59 -65.31 -26.46
C ILE A 281 49.43 -66.82 -26.24
N LEU A 282 48.34 -67.23 -25.58
CA LEU A 282 48.06 -68.65 -25.35
C LEU A 282 47.82 -69.40 -26.67
N ALA A 283 47.11 -68.81 -27.62
CA ALA A 283 46.86 -69.39 -28.95
C ALA A 283 48.16 -69.52 -29.75
N VAL A 284 49.03 -68.50 -29.72
CA VAL A 284 50.37 -68.57 -30.34
C VAL A 284 51.19 -69.69 -29.70
N LEU A 285 51.19 -69.80 -28.37
CA LEU A 285 51.94 -70.83 -27.65
C LEU A 285 51.41 -72.25 -27.91
N LEU A 286 50.10 -72.44 -28.02
CA LEU A 286 49.48 -73.76 -28.21
C LEU A 286 49.35 -74.19 -29.67
N VAL A 287 49.32 -73.25 -30.62
CA VAL A 287 49.10 -73.54 -32.04
C VAL A 287 50.35 -73.24 -32.86
N ALA A 288 50.88 -72.02 -32.76
CA ALA A 288 52.01 -71.62 -33.60
C ALA A 288 53.30 -72.35 -33.23
N VAL A 289 53.57 -72.59 -31.94
CA VAL A 289 54.79 -73.31 -31.51
C VAL A 289 54.77 -74.77 -31.99
N PRO A 290 53.71 -75.58 -31.80
CA PRO A 290 53.67 -76.93 -32.36
C PRO A 290 53.74 -76.97 -33.89
N ILE A 291 53.08 -76.05 -34.60
CA ILE A 291 53.18 -75.97 -36.07
C ILE A 291 54.63 -75.67 -36.50
N ALA A 292 55.31 -74.74 -35.82
CA ALA A 292 56.71 -74.44 -36.08
C ALA A 292 57.63 -75.64 -35.80
N LEU A 293 57.40 -76.36 -34.69
CA LEU A 293 58.14 -77.58 -34.33
C LEU A 293 57.94 -78.69 -35.36
N ILE A 294 56.71 -78.90 -35.85
CA ILE A 294 56.42 -79.89 -36.90
C ILE A 294 57.09 -79.48 -38.22
N SER A 295 57.02 -78.20 -38.58
CA SER A 295 57.60 -77.70 -39.84
C SER A 295 59.13 -77.80 -39.85
N ARG A 296 59.77 -77.60 -38.68
CA ARG A 296 61.23 -77.68 -38.51
C ARG A 296 61.70 -78.95 -37.81
N HIS A 297 60.92 -80.02 -37.90
CA HIS A 297 61.20 -81.25 -37.15
C HIS A 297 62.60 -81.81 -37.41
N THR A 298 63.17 -81.65 -38.62
CA THR A 298 64.52 -82.10 -38.95
C THR A 298 65.61 -81.32 -38.20
N GLU A 299 65.51 -79.99 -38.14
CA GLU A 299 66.41 -79.12 -37.37
C GLU A 299 66.31 -79.42 -35.86
N VAL A 300 65.09 -79.61 -35.38
CA VAL A 300 64.81 -79.92 -33.97
C VAL A 300 65.36 -81.30 -33.59
N LEU A 301 65.14 -82.32 -34.44
CA LEU A 301 65.70 -83.66 -34.22
C LEU A 301 67.23 -83.65 -34.27
N GLY A 302 67.84 -82.88 -35.17
CA GLY A 302 69.29 -82.70 -35.22
C GLY A 302 69.85 -82.03 -33.96
N ALA A 303 69.24 -80.93 -33.51
CA ALA A 303 69.62 -80.26 -32.28
C ALA A 303 69.41 -81.16 -31.04
N LEU A 304 68.33 -81.95 -31.00
CA LEU A 304 68.14 -82.95 -29.94
C LEU A 304 69.22 -84.03 -30.02
N GLN A 305 69.55 -84.55 -31.21
CA GLN A 305 70.63 -85.53 -31.36
C GLN A 305 71.98 -84.98 -30.90
N ASP A 306 72.30 -83.72 -31.21
CA ASP A 306 73.55 -83.09 -30.76
C ASP A 306 73.62 -82.94 -29.23
N VAL A 307 72.49 -82.63 -28.59
CA VAL A 307 72.42 -82.52 -27.13
C VAL A 307 72.34 -83.89 -26.44
N LEU A 308 71.71 -84.88 -27.08
CA LEU A 308 71.46 -86.22 -26.53
C LEU A 308 72.48 -87.29 -26.93
N ILE A 309 73.35 -87.10 -27.92
CA ILE A 309 74.26 -88.15 -28.41
C ILE A 309 75.72 -87.71 -28.30
N THR A 310 76.06 -86.54 -28.82
CA THR A 310 77.44 -86.01 -28.89
C THR A 310 78.21 -85.99 -27.56
N PRO A 311 77.58 -85.78 -26.38
CA PRO A 311 78.29 -85.89 -25.10
C PRO A 311 78.68 -87.31 -24.68
N ILE A 312 78.00 -88.38 -25.18
CA ILE A 312 78.34 -89.78 -24.86
C ILE A 312 79.54 -90.23 -25.69
N ASP A 313 79.60 -89.87 -26.96
CA ASP A 313 80.68 -90.28 -27.85
C ASP A 313 82.04 -89.67 -27.43
N ASN A 314 82.01 -88.58 -26.66
CA ASN A 314 83.18 -87.94 -26.08
C ASN A 314 83.57 -88.48 -24.68
N LEU A 315 82.83 -89.42 -24.11
CA LEU A 315 83.23 -90.13 -22.89
C LEU A 315 84.22 -91.24 -23.26
N LYS A 316 85.38 -91.28 -22.60
CA LYS A 316 86.37 -92.34 -22.80
C LYS A 316 85.74 -93.74 -22.57
N PRO A 317 86.19 -94.79 -23.28
CA PRO A 317 85.61 -96.13 -23.18
C PRO A 317 85.66 -96.76 -21.75
N ASP A 318 86.42 -96.19 -20.82
CA ASP A 318 86.49 -96.59 -19.39
C ASP A 318 85.61 -95.75 -18.45
N ALA A 319 84.59 -95.05 -18.96
CA ALA A 319 83.71 -94.21 -18.15
C ALA A 319 82.99 -95.03 -17.07
N THR A 320 83.19 -94.66 -15.80
CA THR A 320 82.57 -95.32 -14.64
C THR A 320 81.05 -95.20 -14.71
N LEU A 321 80.32 -96.21 -14.23
CA LEU A 321 78.84 -96.28 -14.21
C LEU A 321 78.17 -95.01 -13.63
N ALA A 322 78.86 -94.32 -12.70
CA ALA A 322 78.44 -93.05 -12.12
C ALA A 322 78.49 -91.85 -13.09
N GLN A 323 79.41 -91.82 -14.06
CA GLN A 323 79.50 -90.75 -15.06
C GLN A 323 78.38 -90.87 -16.11
N ILE A 324 78.04 -92.10 -16.50
CA ILE A 324 76.96 -92.39 -17.43
C ILE A 324 75.60 -92.03 -16.81
N SER A 325 75.38 -92.35 -15.53
CA SER A 325 74.14 -91.97 -14.84
C SER A 325 74.02 -90.46 -14.66
N LEU A 326 75.10 -89.77 -14.31
CA LEU A 326 75.12 -88.30 -14.17
C LEU A 326 74.81 -87.60 -15.51
N ALA A 327 75.41 -88.05 -16.62
CA ALA A 327 75.14 -87.52 -17.95
C ALA A 327 73.68 -87.74 -18.37
N SER A 328 73.10 -88.89 -18.04
CA SER A 328 71.70 -89.23 -18.33
C SER A 328 70.72 -88.36 -17.53
N ILE A 329 71.02 -88.11 -16.25
CA ILE A 329 70.21 -87.21 -15.40
C ILE A 329 70.24 -85.78 -15.93
N ASN A 330 71.41 -85.27 -16.32
CA ASN A 330 71.53 -83.91 -16.85
C ASN A 330 70.70 -83.71 -18.14
N ARG A 331 70.69 -84.71 -19.02
CA ARG A 331 69.86 -84.70 -20.24
C ARG A 331 68.37 -84.73 -19.94
N LEU A 332 67.97 -85.54 -18.97
CA LEU A 332 66.59 -85.59 -18.53
C LEU A 332 66.14 -84.22 -18.00
N ILE A 333 66.98 -83.55 -17.21
CA ILE A 333 66.71 -82.19 -16.70
C ILE A 333 66.60 -81.19 -17.87
N LEU A 334 67.47 -81.26 -18.87
CA LEU A 334 67.42 -80.37 -20.05
C LEU A 334 66.11 -80.47 -20.84
N ILE A 335 65.44 -81.63 -20.84
CA ILE A 335 64.14 -81.81 -21.51
C ILE A 335 62.98 -81.48 -20.57
N ILE A 336 63.03 -81.97 -19.33
CA ILE A 336 61.93 -81.79 -18.36
C ILE A 336 61.79 -80.33 -17.95
N LEU A 337 62.90 -79.60 -17.75
CA LEU A 337 62.87 -78.23 -17.25
C LEU A 337 62.10 -77.28 -18.19
N PRO A 338 62.37 -77.22 -19.52
CA PRO A 338 61.57 -76.41 -20.44
C PRO A 338 60.09 -76.80 -20.48
N VAL A 339 59.78 -78.10 -20.44
CA VAL A 339 58.39 -78.59 -20.44
C VAL A 339 57.66 -78.16 -19.16
N ALA A 340 58.30 -78.33 -18.00
CA ALA A 340 57.75 -77.91 -16.72
C ALA A 340 57.55 -76.38 -16.67
N LEU A 341 58.51 -75.61 -17.19
CA LEU A 341 58.42 -74.15 -17.29
C LEU A 341 57.27 -73.74 -18.22
N LEU A 342 57.09 -74.42 -19.36
CA LEU A 342 55.98 -74.16 -20.29
C LEU A 342 54.63 -74.44 -19.62
N ILE A 343 54.47 -75.59 -18.94
CA ILE A 343 53.24 -75.91 -18.19
C ILE A 343 52.96 -74.86 -17.13
N TRP A 344 53.99 -74.44 -16.38
CA TRP A 344 53.86 -73.40 -15.37
C TRP A 344 53.46 -72.04 -15.98
N PHE A 345 54.05 -71.68 -17.12
CA PHE A 345 53.72 -70.45 -17.85
C PHE A 345 52.29 -70.47 -18.39
N VAL A 346 51.85 -71.58 -18.98
CA VAL A 346 50.44 -71.78 -19.39
C VAL A 346 49.52 -71.61 -18.19
N ARG A 347 49.84 -72.21 -17.04
CA ARG A 347 49.06 -72.06 -15.81
C ARG A 347 48.94 -70.60 -15.36
N LEU A 348 50.01 -69.81 -15.46
CA LEU A 348 49.99 -68.38 -15.16
C LEU A 348 49.12 -67.61 -16.16
N LEU A 349 49.23 -67.89 -17.45
CA LEU A 349 48.41 -67.24 -18.48
C LEU A 349 46.92 -67.54 -18.30
N VAL A 350 46.56 -68.80 -18.03
CA VAL A 350 45.16 -69.19 -17.78
C VAL A 350 44.64 -68.46 -16.53
N ARG A 351 45.42 -68.40 -15.45
CA ARG A 351 45.03 -67.65 -14.23
C ARG A 351 44.87 -66.16 -14.50
N PHE A 352 45.72 -65.57 -15.33
CA PHE A 352 45.60 -64.18 -15.73
C PHE A 352 44.36 -63.95 -16.60
N ALA A 353 44.11 -64.82 -17.58
CA ALA A 353 42.94 -64.74 -18.46
C ALA A 353 41.63 -64.84 -17.67
N THR A 354 41.52 -65.80 -16.73
CA THR A 354 40.31 -65.92 -15.89
C THR A 354 40.11 -64.71 -14.99
N ARG A 355 41.19 -64.13 -14.44
CA ARG A 355 41.12 -62.90 -13.66
C ARG A 355 40.67 -61.70 -14.51
N SER A 356 41.21 -61.56 -15.72
CA SER A 356 40.84 -60.47 -16.64
C SER A 356 39.38 -60.58 -17.08
N LEU A 357 38.90 -61.80 -17.35
CA LEU A 357 37.50 -62.07 -17.66
C LEU A 357 36.58 -61.70 -16.49
N ALA A 358 36.89 -62.17 -15.27
CA ALA A 358 36.10 -61.85 -14.08
C ALA A 358 36.05 -60.32 -13.79
N LEU A 359 37.16 -59.61 -14.00
CA LEU A 359 37.22 -58.15 -13.86
C LEU A 359 36.43 -57.43 -14.95
N MET A 360 36.39 -57.96 -16.16
CA MET A 360 35.57 -57.43 -17.26
C MET A 360 34.09 -57.58 -16.93
N ASP A 361 33.65 -58.75 -16.50
CA ASP A 361 32.26 -59.03 -16.15
C ASP A 361 31.78 -58.18 -14.96
N ASP A 362 32.60 -58.03 -13.91
CA ASP A 362 32.29 -57.15 -12.77
C ASP A 362 32.16 -55.69 -13.19
N ALA A 363 33.07 -55.19 -14.04
CA ALA A 363 33.00 -53.81 -14.55
C ALA A 363 31.76 -53.58 -15.42
N GLN A 364 31.38 -54.53 -16.26
CA GLN A 364 30.15 -54.46 -17.07
C GLN A 364 28.89 -54.49 -16.20
N LEU A 365 28.86 -55.34 -15.17
CA LEU A 365 27.75 -55.42 -14.22
C LEU A 365 27.60 -54.11 -13.42
N ARG A 366 28.71 -53.52 -12.95
CA ARG A 366 28.71 -52.20 -12.29
C ARG A 366 28.25 -51.09 -13.22
N GLN A 367 28.66 -51.13 -14.50
CA GLN A 367 28.18 -50.18 -15.50
C GLN A 367 26.66 -50.31 -15.71
N ALA A 368 26.14 -51.52 -15.87
CA ALA A 368 24.71 -51.77 -16.06
C ALA A 368 23.87 -51.34 -14.84
N MET A 369 24.36 -51.62 -13.62
CA MET A 369 23.72 -51.13 -12.39
C MET A 369 23.72 -49.61 -12.30
N MET A 370 24.82 -48.95 -12.70
CA MET A 370 24.89 -47.49 -12.73
C MET A 370 23.91 -46.88 -13.74
N ASP A 371 23.82 -47.46 -14.94
CA ASP A 371 22.89 -47.02 -15.97
C ASP A 371 21.43 -47.20 -15.51
N THR A 372 21.15 -48.30 -14.79
CA THR A 372 19.83 -48.56 -14.18
C THR A 372 19.52 -47.56 -13.06
N PHE A 373 20.49 -47.29 -12.18
CA PHE A 373 20.36 -46.30 -11.10
C PHE A 373 20.07 -44.91 -11.65
N LEU A 374 20.82 -44.47 -12.67
CA LEU A 374 20.60 -43.19 -13.32
C LEU A 374 19.21 -43.09 -13.95
N ARG A 375 18.74 -44.16 -14.59
CA ARG A 375 17.42 -44.17 -15.20
C ARG A 375 16.31 -44.11 -14.15
N LEU A 376 16.44 -44.87 -13.06
CA LEU A 376 15.45 -44.87 -11.99
C LEU A 376 15.47 -43.58 -11.14
N ASP A 377 16.64 -42.96 -10.97
CA ASP A 377 16.76 -41.68 -10.27
C ASP A 377 16.08 -40.55 -11.05
N VAL A 378 16.16 -40.59 -12.39
CA VAL A 378 15.52 -39.63 -13.29
C VAL A 378 14.02 -39.90 -13.44
N ASP A 379 13.61 -41.16 -13.64
CA ASP A 379 12.22 -41.49 -14.02
C ASP A 379 11.29 -41.73 -12.81
N SER A 380 11.80 -42.18 -11.66
CA SER A 380 10.96 -42.77 -10.60
C SER A 380 11.11 -42.16 -9.19
N ASN A 381 11.82 -41.03 -9.06
CA ASN A 381 11.97 -40.32 -7.78
C ASN A 381 12.28 -41.28 -6.60
N LEU A 382 13.27 -42.16 -6.79
CA LEU A 382 13.69 -43.20 -5.85
C LEU A 382 13.76 -42.65 -4.42
N SER A 383 13.17 -43.38 -3.47
CA SER A 383 13.28 -43.05 -2.05
C SER A 383 14.75 -43.10 -1.59
N GLN A 384 15.09 -42.35 -0.55
CA GLN A 384 16.46 -42.30 -0.03
C GLN A 384 16.97 -43.69 0.39
N ASP A 385 16.10 -44.56 0.89
CA ASP A 385 16.42 -45.93 1.27
C ASP A 385 16.75 -46.80 0.06
N GLU A 386 15.94 -46.74 -1.01
CA GLU A 386 16.22 -47.48 -2.25
C GLU A 386 17.51 -47.01 -2.92
N ARG A 387 17.81 -45.71 -2.88
CA ARG A 387 19.09 -45.16 -3.36
C ARG A 387 20.27 -45.73 -2.57
N ASN A 388 20.16 -45.79 -1.25
CA ASN A 388 21.21 -46.33 -0.39
C ASN A 388 21.43 -47.83 -0.66
N VAL A 389 20.36 -48.59 -0.88
CA VAL A 389 20.44 -50.01 -1.25
C VAL A 389 21.14 -50.18 -2.61
N MET A 390 20.79 -49.38 -3.61
CA MET A 390 21.44 -49.43 -4.92
C MET A 390 22.91 -49.01 -4.88
N LEU A 391 23.25 -47.95 -4.15
CA LEU A 391 24.64 -47.53 -3.98
C LEU A 391 25.46 -48.58 -3.23
N ASN A 392 24.90 -49.21 -2.20
CA ASN A 392 25.56 -50.31 -1.50
C ASN A 392 25.80 -51.51 -2.44
N ALA A 393 24.81 -51.86 -3.26
CA ALA A 393 24.96 -52.91 -4.28
C ALA A 393 26.04 -52.57 -5.33
N LEU A 394 26.22 -51.28 -5.65
CA LEU A 394 27.23 -50.81 -6.61
C LEU A 394 28.66 -50.86 -6.05
N TYR A 395 28.83 -50.58 -4.76
CA TYR A 395 30.14 -50.54 -4.09
C TYR A 395 30.56 -51.85 -3.41
N ARG A 396 29.73 -52.89 -3.48
CA ARG A 396 30.10 -54.20 -2.94
C ARG A 396 31.39 -54.74 -3.56
N PRO A 397 32.21 -55.52 -2.82
CA PRO A 397 33.36 -56.19 -3.38
C PRO A 397 32.93 -57.11 -4.53
N GLY A 398 33.71 -57.12 -5.61
CA GLY A 398 33.48 -58.05 -6.71
C GLY A 398 33.61 -59.51 -6.23
N PRO A 399 32.94 -60.46 -6.89
CA PRO A 399 33.00 -61.87 -6.53
C PRO A 399 34.46 -62.36 -6.54
N GLY A 400 34.91 -62.95 -5.42
CA GLY A 400 36.27 -63.45 -5.24
C GLY A 400 37.30 -62.46 -4.65
N GLN A 401 36.89 -61.23 -4.27
CA GLN A 401 37.77 -60.29 -3.54
C GLN A 401 37.42 -60.11 -2.05
N SER A 402 36.37 -60.77 -1.55
CA SER A 402 36.12 -60.84 -0.11
C SER A 402 36.49 -62.25 0.38
N PRO A 403 37.38 -62.42 1.39
CA PRO A 403 37.15 -63.53 2.31
C PRO A 403 35.77 -63.30 2.91
N ASP A 404 34.96 -64.34 3.06
CA ASP A 404 33.62 -64.25 3.65
C ASP A 404 33.65 -63.38 4.92
N VAL A 405 33.28 -62.10 4.78
CA VAL A 405 33.10 -61.22 5.92
C VAL A 405 31.73 -61.65 6.43
N PRO A 406 31.63 -62.21 7.64
CA PRO A 406 30.33 -62.55 8.20
C PRO A 406 29.49 -61.28 8.18
N ASP A 407 28.24 -61.38 7.71
CA ASP A 407 27.23 -60.32 7.76
C ASP A 407 27.40 -59.53 9.07
N PHE A 408 28.10 -58.40 9.02
CA PHE A 408 28.16 -57.53 10.17
C PHE A 408 26.77 -56.94 10.27
N PRO A 409 26.04 -57.15 11.38
CA PRO A 409 24.71 -56.60 11.53
C PRO A 409 24.83 -55.10 11.31
N ASN A 410 23.97 -54.60 10.43
CA ASN A 410 23.91 -53.21 10.00
C ASN A 410 24.14 -52.32 11.23
N VAL A 411 25.21 -51.52 11.26
CA VAL A 411 25.59 -50.72 12.45
C VAL A 411 24.43 -49.80 12.89
N ILE A 412 23.55 -49.49 11.95
CA ILE A 412 22.27 -48.77 12.13
C ILE A 412 21.26 -49.56 13.00
N GLU A 413 21.16 -50.88 12.86
CA GLU A 413 20.33 -51.71 13.74
C GLU A 413 20.90 -51.80 15.16
N LEU A 414 22.23 -51.81 15.31
CA LEU A 414 22.86 -51.86 16.63
C LEU A 414 22.67 -50.54 17.39
N ILE A 415 22.76 -49.40 16.70
CA ILE A 415 22.50 -48.07 17.27
C ILE A 415 21.02 -47.90 17.65
N ASN A 416 20.09 -48.37 16.81
CA ASN A 416 18.66 -48.34 17.13
C ASN A 416 18.25 -49.31 18.25
N LYS A 417 19.06 -50.34 18.51
CA LYS A 417 18.83 -51.32 19.59
C LYS A 417 19.48 -50.90 20.93
N ILE A 418 20.44 -49.97 20.90
CA ILE A 418 21.18 -49.46 22.07
C ILE A 418 20.71 -48.05 22.48
N GLY A 419 19.98 -47.33 21.60
CA GLY A 419 19.29 -46.09 21.96
C GLY A 419 18.15 -46.32 22.97
N PRO A 420 17.96 -45.43 23.96
CA PRO A 420 16.99 -45.63 25.03
C PRO A 420 15.57 -45.60 24.48
N ARG A 421 14.76 -46.57 24.90
CA ARG A 421 13.30 -46.59 24.70
C ARG A 421 12.62 -45.41 25.36
#